data_AF-T1BTR6-F1
#
_entry.id   AF-T1BTR6-F1
#
_cell.length_a   1.000
_cell.length_b   1.000
_cell.length_c   1.000
_cell.angle_alpha   90.00
_cell.angle_beta   90.00
_cell.angle_gamma   90.00
#
_symmetry.space_group_name_H-M   'P 1'
#
loop_
_entity.id
_entity.type
_entity.pdbx_description
1 polymer ?
#
loop_
_entity_poly.entity_id
_entity_poly.type
_entity_poly.pdbx_seq_one_letter_code
_entity_poly.pdbx_strand_id
1 'polypeptide(L)' 'MVSTAPDPASKHADLVRQRILEGAARAFSRSGLPGTSVPQIAAECGVSVGLLYRYFASKTELYTSICTS' A
#
# COMPACT_ATOMS: atom_id res chain seq x y z
N MET A 1 27.53 3.55 9.16
CA MET A 1 26.24 4.20 9.42
C MET A 1 25.68 4.70 8.10
N VAL A 2 24.84 3.88 7.47
CA VAL A 2 24.43 3.98 6.07
C VAL A 2 23.65 5.27 5.79
N SER A 3 24.28 6.17 5.03
CA SER A 3 23.60 7.26 4.34
C SER A 3 23.25 6.75 2.95
N THR A 4 22.03 6.21 2.77
CA THR A 4 21.47 6.11 1.42
C THR A 4 20.72 7.41 1.17
N ALA A 5 21.38 8.34 0.49
CA ALA A 5 20.69 9.41 -0.19
C ALA A 5 19.63 8.77 -1.10
N PRO A 6 18.36 9.17 -1.03
CA PRO A 6 17.32 8.49 -1.78
C PRO A 6 17.55 8.72 -3.26
N ASP A 7 17.86 7.65 -3.98
CA ASP A 7 17.80 7.61 -5.44
C ASP A 7 16.45 8.19 -5.89
N PRO A 8 16.37 8.94 -7.00
CA PRO A 8 15.10 9.48 -7.50
C PRO A 8 14.03 8.39 -7.69
N ALA A 9 14.46 7.14 -7.93
CA ALA A 9 13.59 5.96 -7.95
C ALA A 9 12.98 5.61 -6.58
N SER A 10 13.72 5.78 -5.48
CA SER A 10 13.26 5.50 -4.11
C SER A 10 12.19 6.49 -3.64
N LYS A 11 12.30 7.78 -4.00
CA LYS A 11 11.25 8.77 -3.71
C LYS A 11 9.94 8.42 -4.42
N HIS A 12 10.03 7.98 -5.68
CA HIS A 12 8.87 7.56 -6.44
C HIS A 12 8.20 6.32 -5.83
N ALA A 13 8.99 5.35 -5.37
CA ALA A 13 8.48 4.14 -4.73
C ALA A 13 7.75 4.46 -3.41
N ASP A 14 8.28 5.38 -2.62
CA ASP A 14 7.66 5.82 -1.37
C ASP A 14 6.31 6.53 -1.60
N LEU A 15 6.25 7.43 -2.57
CA LEU A 15 5.00 8.11 -2.97
C LEU A 15 3.92 7.11 -3.44
N VAL A 16 4.31 6.11 -4.23
CA VAL A 16 3.39 5.05 -4.67
C VAL A 16 2.92 4.22 -3.47
N ARG A 17 3.83 3.84 -2.57
CA ARG A 17 3.50 3.10 -1.34
C ARG A 17 2.51 3.89 -0.48
N GLN A 18 2.75 5.18 -0.25
CA GLN A 18 1.83 6.04 0.50
C GLN A 18 0.44 6.11 -0.15
N ARG A 19 0.36 6.30 -1.48
CA ARG A 19 -0.93 6.30 -2.18
C ARG A 19 -1.71 5.00 -2.00
N ILE A 20 -1.01 3.86 -2.05
CA ILE A 20 -1.62 2.54 -1.82
C ILE A 20 -2.13 2.44 -0.38
N LEU A 21 -1.32 2.85 0.62
CA LEU A 21 -1.70 2.83 2.03
C LEU A 21 -2.93 3.69 2.30
N GLU A 22 -2.99 4.89 1.71
CA GLU A 22 -4.09 5.83 1.90
C GLU A 22 -5.41 5.29 1.33
N GLY A 23 -5.39 4.72 0.12
CA GLY A 23 -6.59 4.10 -0.46
C GLY A 23 -6.97 2.79 0.23
N ALA A 24 -5.99 1.99 0.66
CA ALA A 24 -6.23 0.80 1.47
C ALA A 24 -6.89 1.15 2.81
N ALA A 25 -6.41 2.19 3.50
CA ALA A 25 -7.01 2.68 4.74
C ALA A 25 -8.48 3.05 4.55
N ARG A 26 -8.81 3.78 3.47
CA ARG A 26 -10.20 4.12 3.12
C ARG A 26 -11.07 2.88 2.87
N ALA A 27 -10.55 1.91 2.13
CA ALA A 27 -11.25 0.66 1.83
C ALA A 27 -11.51 -0.15 3.13
N PHE A 28 -10.50 -0.26 3.99
CA PHE A 28 -10.62 -0.92 5.30
C PHE A 28 -11.60 -0.21 6.23
N SER A 29 -11.62 1.13 6.24
CA SER A 29 -12.59 1.89 7.04
C SER A 29 -14.03 1.72 6.55
N ARG A 30 -14.26 1.42 5.27
CA ARG A 30 -15.61 1.19 4.70
C ARG A 30 -16.13 -0.22 4.93
N SER A 31 -15.36 -1.24 4.59
CA SER A 31 -15.82 -2.65 4.55
C SER A 31 -15.18 -3.53 5.63
N GLY A 32 -14.27 -2.99 6.43
CA GLY A 32 -13.48 -3.75 7.39
C GLY A 32 -12.45 -4.67 6.73
N LEU A 33 -11.60 -5.29 7.55
CA LEU A 33 -10.60 -6.23 7.09
C LEU A 33 -11.20 -7.43 6.34
N PRO A 34 -12.25 -8.15 6.81
CA PRO A 34 -12.75 -9.34 6.13
C PRO A 34 -13.50 -9.03 4.82
N GLY A 35 -14.19 -7.89 4.73
CA GLY A 35 -14.96 -7.48 3.55
C GLY A 35 -14.13 -6.85 2.43
N THR A 36 -12.85 -6.54 2.69
CA THR A 36 -11.97 -5.91 1.72
C THR A 36 -11.01 -6.94 1.11
N SER A 37 -10.86 -6.92 -0.21
CA SER A 37 -9.93 -7.79 -0.95
C SER A 37 -8.79 -6.98 -1.55
N VAL A 38 -7.57 -7.53 -1.58
CA VAL A 38 -6.39 -6.90 -2.22
C VAL A 38 -6.69 -6.38 -3.64
N PRO A 39 -7.34 -7.14 -4.54
CA PRO A 39 -7.72 -6.62 -5.86
C PRO A 39 -8.73 -5.48 -5.82
N GLN A 40 -9.63 -5.43 -4.83
CA GLN A 40 -10.54 -4.29 -4.65
C GLN A 40 -9.79 -3.05 -4.18
N ILE A 41 -8.85 -3.21 -3.23
CA ILE A 41 -7.97 -2.12 -2.79
C ILE A 41 -7.18 -1.58 -3.98
N ALA A 42 -6.62 -2.46 -4.82
CA ALA A 42 -5.90 -2.05 -6.01
C ALA A 42 -6.78 -1.20 -6.95
N ALA A 43 -8.01 -1.66 -7.21
CA ALA A 43 -8.98 -0.92 -8.02
C ALA A 43 -9.35 0.43 -7.39
N GLU A 44 -9.54 0.48 -6.08
CA GLU A 44 -9.92 1.68 -5.33
C GLU A 44 -8.78 2.70 -5.23
N CYS A 45 -7.53 2.22 -5.14
CA CYS A 45 -6.31 3.03 -5.18
C CYS A 45 -5.93 3.47 -6.60
N GLY A 46 -6.55 2.92 -7.64
CA GLY A 46 -6.17 3.15 -9.03
C GLY A 46 -4.80 2.58 -9.38
N VAL A 47 -4.40 1.49 -8.73
CA VAL A 47 -3.13 0.79 -8.99
C VAL A 47 -3.38 -0.59 -9.57
N SER A 48 -2.43 -1.10 -10.35
CA SER A 48 -2.50 -2.48 -10.82
C SER A 48 -2.31 -3.47 -9.67
N VAL A 49 -3.07 -4.56 -9.68
CA VAL A 49 -2.93 -5.66 -8.71
C VAL A 49 -1.48 -6.17 -8.63
N GLY A 50 -0.80 -6.29 -9.77
CA GLY A 50 0.62 -6.67 -9.80
C GLY A 50 1.57 -5.63 -9.19
N LEU A 51 1.25 -4.34 -9.28
CA LEU A 51 2.00 -3.30 -8.59
C LEU A 51 1.76 -3.41 -7.08
N LEU A 52 0.51 -3.61 -6.67
CA LEU A 52 0.18 -3.78 -5.26
C LEU A 52 0.89 -5.01 -4.67
N TYR A 53 0.85 -6.17 -5.34
CA TYR A 53 1.59 -7.37 -4.91
C TYR A 53 3.11 -7.18 -4.84
N ARG A 54 3.67 -6.23 -5.59
CA ARG A 54 5.09 -5.88 -5.52
C ARG A 54 5.45 -5.11 -4.24
N TYR A 55 4.51 -4.38 -3.65
CA TYR A 55 4.71 -3.64 -2.40
C TYR A 55 4.16 -4.37 -1.17
N PHE A 56 3.06 -5.10 -1.33
CA PHE A 56 2.37 -5.81 -0.25
C PHE A 56 1.88 -7.17 -0.74
N ALA A 57 2.41 -8.23 -0.14
CA ALA A 57 2.06 -9.59 -0.49
C ALA A 57 0.68 -10.00 0.06
N SER A 58 0.16 -9.28 1.05
CA SER A 58 -1.09 -9.63 1.74
C SER A 58 -1.84 -8.45 2.30
N LYS A 59 -3.17 -8.61 2.42
CA LYS A 59 -4.07 -7.65 3.08
C LYS A 59 -3.65 -7.35 4.52
N THR A 60 -3.19 -8.36 5.26
CA THR A 60 -2.69 -8.21 6.63
C THR A 60 -1.43 -7.36 6.67
N GLU A 61 -0.53 -7.53 5.69
CA GLU A 61 0.69 -6.73 5.57
C GLU A 61 0.39 -5.26 5.27
N LEU A 62 -0.61 -5.01 4.41
CA LEU A 62 -1.17 -3.67 4.20
C LEU A 62 -1.68 -3.07 5.51
N TYR A 63 -2.50 -3.82 6.25
CA TYR A 63 -3.08 -3.35 7.50
C TYR A 63 -2.02 -3.07 8.57
N THR A 64 -1.07 -3.98 8.78
CA THR A 64 0.06 -3.78 9.70
C THR A 64 0.91 -2.58 9.30
N SER A 65 1.09 -2.36 7.99
CA SER A 65 1.83 -1.19 7.49
C SER A 65 1.10 0.12 7.75
N ILE A 66 -0.24 0.11 7.72
CA ILE A 66 -1.05 1.28 8.11
C ILE A 66 -0.95 1.53 9.62
N CYS A 67 -1.01 0.48 10.45
CA CYS A 67 -0.94 0.62 11.91
C CYS A 67 0.45 0.99 12.46
N THR A 68 1.52 0.71 11.71
CA THR A 68 2.90 1.02 12.11
C THR A 68 3.33 2.42 11.65
N SER A 69 2.59 3.02 10.72
CA SER A 69 2.93 4.31 10.09
C SER A 69 2.40 5.52 10.85
#